data_AF-A0A7F5RHD5-F1
#
_entry.id   AF-A0A7F5RHD5-F1
#
_cell.length_a   1.000
_cell.length_b   1.000
_cell.length_c   1.000
_cell.angle_alpha   90.00
_cell.angle_beta   90.00
_cell.angle_gamma   90.00
#
_symmetry.space_group_name_H-M   'P 1'
#
loop_
_entity.id
_entity.type
_entity.pdbx_description
1 polymer ?
#
loop_
_entity_poly.entity_id
_entity_poly.type
_entity_poly.pdbx_seq_one_letter_code
_entity_poly.pdbx_strand_id
1 'polypeptide(L)'
;IALTDVLHTVGVVPDGIIGHSVGELGCAYADGCLTAEQMILAAYARGRASLEAELIQGMMAAVGIGYQQIKSQCPPTVEVACHNGPESCTISGPTKDMEDFVAQLKERGVFARLVNVANIAYHSRYIKPAAPFLLKYLKEIIPIASPRSSKWISTSVPEDRWDCDLAKTSSAEYHTNNLLSSVLFEEASKHIPKDAIVIEIAPHGLLQAILKRSLPPQCTNIALTQRGNRSNVEFLLSALGRMYISGVDNMRVSALYPKVEYPVRRGTPSLTSIVHWEHSEEWRLLIEDKSNYLVSVKNIQVSLNTEEFQEYIGNTLGCRAILPPSLYLMIVYKMLTDEFHTCEDFVFENLHFKKVLSTSAIGHVPLSAMVQKGSGEFEVISEDEIIISGVIKTPETGSNVLLELPSLEIGEEAYQLSSKDFYQEYYHRGCQYSGVYKSIKSLTITKEGSVADVKWCDNWAIFFDLMLQQFFFHAGERKQDIMVPSHIQRLAVSIPQMPSSEDTKINFNSSTGLIYSDGIQISGVRGASLPKLRKAVLYNCVEFVPFFNKVYKVRGSKMCL
;
A
#
# COMPACT_ATOMS: atom_id res chain seq x y z
N ILE A 1 -32.46 -12.94 -21.07
CA ILE A 1 -33.43 -13.78 -20.33
C ILE A 1 -32.70 -14.92 -19.65
N ALA A 2 -32.53 -16.11 -20.25
CA ALA A 2 -32.00 -17.27 -19.53
C ALA A 2 -30.66 -17.05 -18.78
N LEU A 3 -29.68 -16.38 -19.41
CA LEU A 3 -28.42 -16.03 -18.71
C LEU A 3 -28.63 -15.03 -17.56
N THR A 4 -29.52 -14.06 -17.75
CA THR A 4 -29.96 -13.13 -16.70
C THR A 4 -30.62 -13.88 -15.54
N ASP A 5 -31.47 -14.87 -15.84
CA ASP A 5 -32.15 -15.69 -14.83
C ASP A 5 -31.16 -16.55 -14.04
N VAL A 6 -30.14 -17.10 -14.70
CA VAL A 6 -29.05 -17.82 -14.02
C VAL A 6 -28.35 -16.90 -13.03
N LEU A 7 -27.93 -15.71 -13.47
CA LEU A 7 -27.28 -14.73 -12.60
C LEU A 7 -28.16 -14.35 -11.40
N HIS A 8 -29.43 -14.03 -11.65
CA HIS A 8 -30.39 -13.72 -10.61
C HIS A 8 -30.61 -14.89 -9.63
N THR A 9 -30.70 -16.12 -10.15
CA THR A 9 -30.88 -17.34 -9.36
C THR A 9 -29.70 -17.59 -8.42
N VAL A 10 -28.47 -17.33 -8.88
CA VAL A 10 -27.28 -17.40 -8.04
C VAL A 10 -27.08 -16.14 -7.19
N GLY A 11 -28.00 -15.17 -7.21
CA GLY A 11 -27.95 -13.97 -6.37
C GLY A 11 -27.06 -12.84 -6.88
N VAL A 12 -26.63 -12.89 -8.15
CA VAL A 12 -25.92 -11.78 -8.80
C VAL A 12 -26.93 -10.74 -9.27
N VAL A 13 -26.84 -9.53 -8.71
CA VAL A 13 -27.70 -8.39 -9.03
C VAL A 13 -26.85 -7.26 -9.61
N PRO A 14 -27.23 -6.64 -10.74
CA PRO A 14 -26.44 -5.57 -11.33
C PRO A 14 -26.58 -4.25 -10.55
N ASP A 15 -25.45 -3.57 -10.39
CA ASP A 15 -25.40 -2.16 -9.95
C ASP A 15 -25.65 -1.19 -11.11
N GLY A 16 -25.23 -1.58 -12.33
CA GLY A 16 -25.47 -0.84 -13.56
C GLY A 16 -25.76 -1.76 -14.75
N ILE A 17 -26.55 -1.28 -15.70
CA ILE A 17 -26.99 -2.01 -16.88
C ILE A 17 -26.76 -1.15 -18.13
N ILE A 18 -26.07 -1.71 -19.13
CA ILE A 18 -25.83 -1.06 -20.44
C ILE A 18 -26.19 -2.07 -21.53
N GLY A 19 -26.97 -1.64 -22.51
CA GLY A 19 -27.33 -2.47 -23.67
C GLY A 19 -26.53 -2.07 -24.90
N HIS A 20 -26.43 -2.99 -25.86
CA HIS A 20 -25.90 -2.69 -27.19
C HIS A 20 -26.94 -3.10 -28.22
N SER A 21 -27.47 -2.13 -28.98
CA SER A 21 -28.51 -2.38 -29.99
C SER A 21 -29.71 -3.16 -29.39
N VAL A 22 -30.06 -4.31 -29.98
CA VAL A 22 -31.09 -5.25 -29.53
C VAL A 22 -30.89 -5.74 -28.09
N GLY A 23 -29.66 -5.64 -27.56
CA GLY A 23 -29.35 -5.93 -26.16
C GLY A 23 -30.15 -5.07 -25.17
N GLU A 24 -30.64 -3.89 -25.56
CA GLU A 24 -31.51 -3.06 -24.71
C GLU A 24 -32.85 -3.72 -24.36
N LEU A 25 -33.35 -4.67 -25.18
CA LEU A 25 -34.49 -5.50 -24.80
C LEU A 25 -34.13 -6.44 -23.63
N GLY A 26 -32.89 -6.94 -23.62
CA GLY A 26 -32.34 -7.71 -22.51
C GLY A 26 -32.13 -6.86 -21.25
N CYS A 27 -31.71 -5.60 -21.41
CA CYS A 27 -31.61 -4.65 -20.32
C CYS A 27 -32.98 -4.34 -19.71
N ALA A 28 -34.00 -4.13 -20.53
CA ALA A 28 -35.36 -3.90 -20.04
C ALA A 28 -35.89 -5.08 -19.23
N TYR A 29 -35.55 -6.32 -19.60
CA TYR A 29 -35.84 -7.50 -18.79
C TYR A 29 -35.04 -7.51 -17.48
N ALA A 30 -33.73 -7.26 -17.53
CA ALA A 30 -32.86 -7.24 -16.35
C ALA A 30 -33.19 -6.11 -15.35
N ASP A 31 -33.70 -4.98 -15.84
CA ASP A 31 -34.17 -3.83 -15.06
C ASP A 31 -35.58 -4.03 -14.48
N GLY A 32 -36.26 -5.12 -14.86
CA GLY A 32 -37.64 -5.42 -14.43
C GLY A 32 -38.72 -4.62 -15.18
N CYS A 33 -38.36 -3.92 -16.25
CA CYS A 33 -39.31 -3.16 -17.07
C CYS A 33 -40.20 -4.03 -17.96
N LEU A 34 -39.67 -5.16 -18.44
CA LEU A 34 -40.40 -6.13 -19.28
C LEU A 34 -40.45 -7.50 -18.61
N THR A 35 -41.58 -8.20 -18.77
CA THR A 35 -41.65 -9.63 -18.46
C THR A 35 -40.84 -10.45 -19.48
N ALA A 36 -40.56 -11.72 -19.17
CA ALA A 36 -39.89 -12.62 -20.11
C ALA A 36 -40.68 -12.76 -21.43
N GLU A 37 -42.01 -12.89 -21.34
CA GLU A 37 -42.91 -12.96 -22.49
C GLU A 37 -42.82 -11.68 -23.33
N GLN A 38 -42.93 -10.51 -22.70
CA GLN A 38 -42.84 -9.23 -23.42
C GLN A 38 -41.50 -9.06 -24.11
N MET A 39 -40.38 -9.43 -23.47
CA MET A 39 -39.05 -9.36 -24.08
C MET A 39 -38.95 -10.28 -25.31
N ILE A 40 -39.42 -11.53 -25.21
CA ILE A 40 -39.43 -12.50 -26.33
C ILE A 40 -40.28 -11.96 -27.49
N LEU A 41 -41.50 -11.52 -27.21
CA LEU A 41 -42.41 -11.00 -28.22
C LEU A 41 -41.88 -9.70 -28.85
N ALA A 42 -41.25 -8.82 -28.06
CA ALA A 42 -40.63 -7.59 -28.58
C ALA A 42 -39.45 -7.90 -29.51
N ALA A 43 -38.59 -8.86 -29.14
CA ALA A 43 -37.50 -9.32 -29.99
C ALA A 43 -38.02 -9.96 -31.30
N TYR A 44 -39.06 -10.79 -31.19
CA TYR A 44 -39.74 -11.36 -32.36
C TYR A 44 -40.36 -10.28 -33.25
N ALA A 45 -41.09 -9.33 -32.67
CA ALA A 45 -41.72 -8.21 -33.37
C ALA A 45 -40.70 -7.34 -34.10
N ARG A 46 -39.53 -7.09 -33.50
CA ARG A 46 -38.41 -6.38 -34.15
C ARG A 46 -37.91 -7.08 -35.40
N GLY A 47 -37.72 -8.40 -35.33
CA GLY A 47 -37.36 -9.22 -36.49
C GLY A 47 -38.45 -9.20 -37.55
N ARG A 48 -39.71 -9.43 -37.14
CA ARG A 48 -40.88 -9.44 -38.03
C ARG A 48 -41.07 -8.12 -38.77
N ALA A 49 -41.04 -7.00 -38.06
CA ALA A 49 -41.16 -5.67 -38.66
C ALA A 49 -40.06 -5.38 -39.68
N SER A 50 -38.85 -5.91 -39.46
CA SER A 50 -37.74 -5.77 -40.41
C SER A 50 -37.94 -6.60 -41.68
N LEU A 51 -38.66 -7.74 -41.59
CA LEU A 51 -38.96 -8.61 -42.73
C LEU A 51 -40.20 -8.17 -43.52
N GLU A 52 -41.18 -7.55 -42.84
CA GLU A 52 -42.41 -7.05 -43.48
C GLU A 52 -42.21 -5.70 -44.17
N ALA A 53 -41.20 -4.93 -43.76
CA ALA A 53 -40.86 -3.66 -44.39
C ALA A 53 -40.14 -3.85 -45.73
N GLU A 54 -40.46 -3.01 -46.70
CA GLU A 54 -39.69 -2.90 -47.93
C GLU A 54 -38.41 -2.11 -47.66
N LEU A 55 -37.28 -2.81 -47.60
CA LEU A 55 -35.97 -2.25 -47.28
C LEU A 55 -35.02 -2.40 -48.47
N ILE A 56 -34.08 -1.46 -48.58
CA ILE A 56 -32.96 -1.63 -49.51
C ILE A 56 -32.08 -2.81 -49.08
N GLN A 57 -31.28 -3.34 -50.01
CA GLN A 57 -30.22 -4.28 -49.65
C GLN A 57 -29.12 -3.53 -48.88
N GLY A 58 -29.11 -3.68 -47.56
CA GLY A 58 -28.19 -3.01 -46.64
C GLY A 58 -27.08 -3.92 -46.13
N MET A 59 -26.03 -3.31 -45.59
CA MET A 59 -24.91 -4.03 -44.99
C MET A 59 -24.34 -3.20 -43.83
N MET A 60 -23.72 -3.88 -42.87
CA MET A 60 -22.98 -3.26 -41.76
C MET A 60 -21.54 -3.73 -41.74
N ALA A 61 -20.63 -2.91 -41.22
CA ALA A 61 -19.22 -3.27 -41.07
C ALA A 61 -18.64 -2.78 -39.75
N ALA A 62 -17.90 -3.66 -39.06
CA ALA A 62 -17.06 -3.27 -37.93
C ALA A 62 -15.77 -2.64 -38.45
N VAL A 63 -15.42 -1.46 -37.93
CA VAL A 63 -14.26 -0.68 -38.36
C VAL A 63 -13.37 -0.36 -37.16
N GLY A 64 -12.06 -0.49 -37.32
CA GLY A 64 -11.02 -0.18 -36.32
C GLY A 64 -10.67 1.31 -36.27
N ILE A 65 -11.69 2.16 -36.35
CA ILE A 65 -11.61 3.62 -36.22
C ILE A 65 -12.80 4.04 -35.36
N GLY A 66 -12.61 4.95 -34.41
CA GLY A 66 -13.70 5.47 -33.58
C GLY A 66 -14.60 6.47 -34.31
N TYR A 67 -15.76 6.75 -33.72
CA TYR A 67 -16.78 7.64 -34.30
C TYR A 67 -16.23 9.02 -34.70
N GLN A 68 -15.44 9.65 -33.83
CA GLN A 68 -14.95 11.02 -34.06
C GLN A 68 -14.09 11.15 -35.32
N GLN A 69 -13.36 10.10 -35.69
CA GLN A 69 -12.46 10.09 -36.84
C GLN A 69 -13.14 9.59 -38.11
N ILE A 70 -14.03 8.59 -38.02
CA ILE A 70 -14.66 7.98 -39.20
C ILE A 70 -15.78 8.85 -39.78
N LYS A 71 -16.48 9.63 -38.96
CA LYS A 71 -17.70 10.37 -39.39
C LYS A 71 -17.46 11.32 -40.55
N SER A 72 -16.27 11.93 -40.65
CA SER A 72 -15.89 12.82 -41.75
C SER A 72 -15.39 12.09 -43.00
N GLN A 73 -15.12 10.79 -42.89
CA GLN A 73 -14.65 9.93 -43.97
C GLN A 73 -15.78 9.12 -44.61
N CYS A 74 -16.90 8.94 -43.90
CA CYS A 74 -18.07 8.22 -44.39
C CYS A 74 -18.65 8.91 -45.64
N PRO A 75 -18.93 8.15 -46.71
CA PRO A 75 -19.74 8.63 -47.82
C PRO A 75 -21.12 9.12 -47.34
N PRO A 76 -21.80 10.03 -48.06
CA PRO A 76 -23.12 10.56 -47.66
C PRO A 76 -24.22 9.50 -47.46
N THR A 77 -24.04 8.32 -48.06
CA THR A 77 -24.96 7.17 -48.00
C THR A 77 -24.66 6.20 -46.87
N VAL A 78 -23.54 6.35 -46.16
CA VAL A 78 -23.08 5.48 -45.06
C VAL A 78 -23.12 6.25 -43.75
N GLU A 79 -23.74 5.67 -42.73
CA GLU A 79 -23.88 6.28 -41.40
C GLU A 79 -23.12 5.47 -40.35
N VAL A 80 -22.69 6.13 -39.27
CA VAL A 80 -22.12 5.42 -38.12
C VAL A 80 -23.27 4.92 -37.24
N ALA A 81 -23.49 3.62 -37.27
CA ALA A 81 -24.55 2.93 -36.56
C ALA A 81 -24.22 2.69 -35.08
N CYS A 82 -22.97 2.34 -34.76
CA CYS A 82 -22.57 2.05 -33.38
C CYS A 82 -21.24 2.72 -33.03
N HIS A 83 -21.22 3.46 -31.92
CA HIS A 83 -20.02 4.00 -31.30
C HIS A 83 -19.57 2.96 -30.28
N ASN A 84 -18.62 2.09 -30.64
CA ASN A 84 -18.25 0.96 -29.78
C ASN A 84 -17.14 1.33 -28.80
N GLY A 85 -16.22 2.21 -29.19
CA GLY A 85 -15.13 2.71 -28.36
C GLY A 85 -14.23 3.69 -29.13
N PRO A 86 -13.19 4.24 -28.49
CA PRO A 86 -12.35 5.30 -29.06
C PRO A 86 -11.69 4.93 -30.40
N GLU A 87 -11.44 3.64 -30.60
CA GLU A 87 -10.82 3.08 -31.81
C GLU A 87 -11.73 2.06 -32.52
N SER A 88 -13.04 2.05 -32.23
CA SER A 88 -13.95 1.08 -32.81
C SER A 88 -15.35 1.66 -33.03
N CYS A 89 -15.87 1.47 -34.25
CA CYS A 89 -17.25 1.77 -34.57
C CYS A 89 -17.86 0.70 -35.48
N THR A 90 -19.15 0.82 -35.75
CA THR A 90 -19.84 0.06 -36.78
C THR A 90 -20.54 1.03 -37.72
N ILE A 91 -20.28 0.89 -39.02
CA ILE A 91 -20.92 1.66 -40.08
C ILE A 91 -22.04 0.84 -40.73
N SER A 92 -23.02 1.53 -41.32
CA SER A 92 -24.25 0.95 -41.87
C SER A 92 -24.70 1.73 -43.11
N GLY A 93 -25.10 1.03 -44.17
CA GLY A 93 -25.51 1.65 -45.43
C GLY A 93 -25.89 0.66 -46.53
N PRO A 94 -26.10 1.12 -47.77
CA PRO A 94 -26.37 0.27 -48.92
C PRO A 94 -25.22 -0.71 -49.21
N THR A 95 -25.54 -1.93 -49.63
CA THR A 95 -24.55 -3.01 -49.77
C THR A 95 -23.36 -2.63 -50.64
N LYS A 96 -23.61 -2.06 -51.83
CA LYS A 96 -22.56 -1.67 -52.77
C LYS A 96 -21.62 -0.60 -52.20
N ASP A 97 -22.20 0.47 -51.65
CA ASP A 97 -21.45 1.58 -51.06
C ASP A 97 -20.61 1.11 -49.85
N MET A 98 -21.15 0.17 -49.08
CA MET A 98 -20.45 -0.46 -47.95
C MET A 98 -19.29 -1.34 -48.41
N GLU A 99 -19.47 -2.15 -49.45
CA GLU A 99 -18.40 -2.96 -50.04
C GLU A 99 -17.25 -2.08 -50.58
N ASP A 100 -17.60 -1.04 -51.33
CA ASP A 100 -16.63 -0.09 -51.89
C ASP A 100 -15.88 0.65 -50.79
N PHE A 101 -16.59 1.18 -49.79
CA PHE A 101 -15.95 1.92 -48.69
C PHE A 101 -15.09 1.02 -47.80
N VAL A 102 -15.53 -0.21 -47.52
CA VAL A 102 -14.73 -1.20 -46.77
C VAL A 102 -13.48 -1.61 -47.53
N ALA A 103 -13.55 -1.76 -48.86
CA ALA A 103 -12.37 -2.02 -49.69
C ALA A 103 -11.37 -0.85 -49.61
N GLN A 104 -11.83 0.39 -49.71
CA GLN A 104 -10.99 1.58 -49.57
C GLN A 104 -10.33 1.69 -48.19
N LEU A 105 -11.05 1.35 -47.10
CA LEU A 105 -10.49 1.34 -45.75
C LEU A 105 -9.39 0.28 -45.63
N LYS A 106 -9.61 -0.92 -46.16
CA LYS A 106 -8.61 -2.00 -46.15
C LYS A 106 -7.35 -1.63 -46.95
N GLU A 107 -7.51 -0.97 -48.10
CA GLU A 107 -6.38 -0.48 -48.91
C GLU A 107 -5.49 0.50 -48.11
N ARG A 108 -6.10 1.30 -47.23
CA ARG A 108 -5.40 2.21 -46.30
C ARG A 108 -4.84 1.52 -45.05
N GLY A 109 -4.92 0.19 -44.96
CA GLY A 109 -4.45 -0.59 -43.81
C GLY A 109 -5.37 -0.55 -42.58
N VAL A 110 -6.60 -0.07 -42.72
CA VAL A 110 -7.58 0.00 -41.63
C VAL A 110 -8.31 -1.33 -41.50
N PHE A 111 -8.48 -1.81 -40.26
CA PHE A 111 -9.36 -2.95 -40.00
C PHE A 111 -10.81 -2.59 -40.38
N ALA A 112 -11.38 -3.29 -41.35
CA ALA A 112 -12.78 -3.18 -41.72
C ALA A 112 -13.33 -4.56 -42.10
N ARG A 113 -14.42 -4.99 -41.47
CA ARG A 113 -15.02 -6.31 -41.71
C ARG A 113 -16.53 -6.21 -41.79
N LEU A 114 -17.09 -6.66 -42.92
CA LEU A 114 -18.54 -6.79 -43.11
C LEU A 114 -19.11 -7.79 -42.09
N VAL A 115 -20.30 -7.46 -41.58
CA VAL A 115 -21.04 -8.24 -40.58
C VAL A 115 -22.29 -8.79 -41.25
N ASN A 116 -22.58 -10.07 -41.04
CA ASN A 116 -23.81 -10.66 -41.55
C ASN A 116 -25.01 -10.12 -40.76
N VAL A 117 -25.81 -9.28 -41.41
CA VAL A 117 -26.99 -8.61 -40.86
C VAL A 117 -28.24 -8.86 -41.71
N ALA A 118 -28.31 -10.02 -42.35
CA ALA A 118 -29.45 -10.43 -43.21
C ALA A 118 -29.82 -9.38 -44.28
N ASN A 119 -28.82 -8.72 -44.85
CA ASN A 119 -28.97 -7.63 -45.82
C ASN A 119 -29.73 -6.39 -45.31
N ILE A 120 -29.66 -6.09 -44.01
CA ILE A 120 -30.35 -4.97 -43.38
C ILE A 120 -29.34 -3.96 -42.80
N ALA A 121 -29.51 -2.69 -43.14
CA ALA A 121 -28.73 -1.58 -42.59
C ALA A 121 -29.36 -1.04 -41.30
N TYR A 122 -29.18 -1.76 -40.18
CA TYR A 122 -29.69 -1.33 -38.86
C TYR A 122 -29.07 -0.02 -38.39
N HIS A 123 -29.79 0.70 -37.50
CA HIS A 123 -29.36 1.97 -36.90
C HIS A 123 -28.93 3.02 -37.94
N SER A 124 -29.70 3.10 -39.02
CA SER A 124 -29.50 4.04 -40.12
C SER A 124 -30.84 4.55 -40.62
N ARG A 125 -30.83 5.59 -41.46
CA ARG A 125 -32.05 6.06 -42.13
C ARG A 125 -32.80 4.96 -42.92
N TYR A 126 -32.11 3.91 -43.36
CA TYR A 126 -32.68 2.88 -44.22
C TYR A 126 -33.60 1.91 -43.48
N ILE A 127 -33.52 1.80 -42.15
CA ILE A 127 -34.43 0.94 -41.37
C ILE A 127 -35.75 1.64 -41.00
N LYS A 128 -35.88 2.94 -41.31
CA LYS A 128 -37.07 3.75 -41.01
C LYS A 128 -38.41 3.14 -41.49
N PRO A 129 -38.51 2.47 -42.66
CA PRO A 129 -39.75 1.83 -43.09
C PRO A 129 -40.27 0.72 -42.14
N ALA A 130 -39.39 0.11 -41.33
CA ALA A 130 -39.78 -0.90 -40.34
C ALA A 130 -40.40 -0.31 -39.07
N ALA A 131 -40.18 0.98 -38.78
CA ALA A 131 -40.61 1.61 -37.52
C ALA A 131 -42.13 1.62 -37.31
N PRO A 132 -43.00 1.91 -38.30
CA PRO A 132 -44.45 1.87 -38.09
C PRO A 132 -44.97 0.48 -37.72
N PHE A 133 -44.46 -0.56 -38.37
CA PHE A 133 -44.80 -1.96 -38.05
C PHE A 133 -44.34 -2.31 -36.63
N LEU A 134 -43.09 -2.01 -36.30
CA LEU A 134 -42.54 -2.30 -34.99
C LEU A 134 -43.31 -1.58 -33.88
N LEU A 135 -43.57 -0.27 -34.05
CA LEU A 135 -44.30 0.52 -33.08
C LEU A 135 -45.70 -0.05 -32.83
N LYS A 136 -46.40 -0.46 -33.90
CA LYS A 136 -47.72 -1.10 -33.79
C LYS A 136 -47.65 -2.36 -32.92
N TYR A 137 -46.75 -3.29 -33.23
CA TYR A 137 -46.63 -4.53 -32.46
C TYR A 137 -46.21 -4.27 -31.01
N LEU A 138 -45.26 -3.36 -30.79
CA LEU A 138 -44.78 -3.06 -29.45
C LEU A 138 -45.85 -2.38 -28.58
N LYS A 139 -46.79 -1.61 -29.16
CA LYS A 139 -47.94 -1.08 -28.41
C LYS A 139 -48.89 -2.15 -27.94
N GLU A 140 -49.03 -3.24 -28.69
CA GLU A 140 -49.82 -4.41 -28.28
C GLU A 140 -49.10 -5.22 -27.19
N ILE A 141 -47.77 -5.35 -27.29
CA ILE A 141 -46.95 -6.12 -26.33
C ILE A 141 -46.71 -5.35 -25.02
N ILE A 142 -46.54 -4.02 -25.11
CA ILE A 142 -46.20 -3.12 -24.01
C ILE A 142 -47.31 -2.06 -23.90
N PRO A 143 -48.52 -2.45 -23.43
CA PRO A 143 -49.65 -1.52 -23.35
C PRO A 143 -49.45 -0.45 -22.27
N ILE A 144 -48.67 -0.76 -21.23
CA ILE A 144 -48.33 0.16 -20.14
C ILE A 144 -46.81 0.18 -20.02
N ALA A 145 -46.21 1.36 -20.17
CA ALA A 145 -44.76 1.52 -20.10
C ALA A 145 -44.29 1.59 -18.65
N SER A 146 -43.39 0.69 -18.26
CA SER A 146 -42.74 0.70 -16.95
C SER A 146 -41.65 1.78 -16.89
N PRO A 147 -41.45 2.46 -15.75
CA PRO A 147 -40.35 3.40 -15.57
C PRO A 147 -39.01 2.65 -15.58
N ARG A 148 -38.01 3.22 -16.26
CA ARG A 148 -36.63 2.73 -16.26
C ARG A 148 -35.95 3.13 -14.95
N SER A 149 -35.20 2.22 -14.34
CA SER A 149 -34.42 2.58 -13.15
C SER A 149 -33.19 3.43 -13.51
N SER A 150 -32.63 4.13 -12.54
CA SER A 150 -31.37 4.87 -12.71
C SER A 150 -30.16 3.96 -12.98
N LYS A 151 -30.28 2.64 -12.75
CA LYS A 151 -29.22 1.67 -13.05
C LYS A 151 -29.06 1.43 -14.54
N TRP A 152 -30.12 1.63 -15.32
CA TRP A 152 -30.08 1.40 -16.77
C TRP A 152 -29.68 2.67 -17.52
N ILE A 153 -28.45 2.65 -18.03
CA ILE A 153 -27.90 3.69 -18.90
C ILE A 153 -28.31 3.41 -20.34
N SER A 154 -29.02 4.36 -20.95
CA SER A 154 -29.47 4.25 -22.34
C SER A 154 -28.31 4.43 -23.31
N THR A 155 -28.30 3.61 -24.36
CA THR A 155 -27.40 3.74 -25.51
C THR A 155 -28.14 4.18 -26.77
N SER A 156 -29.45 4.39 -26.70
CA SER A 156 -30.29 4.82 -27.83
C SER A 156 -30.79 6.26 -27.71
N VAL A 157 -30.59 6.88 -26.55
CA VAL A 157 -30.89 8.30 -26.29
C VAL A 157 -29.62 9.00 -25.79
N PRO A 158 -29.22 10.14 -26.38
CA PRO A 158 -28.14 10.97 -25.89
C PRO A 158 -28.30 11.37 -24.41
N GLU A 159 -27.18 11.49 -23.70
CA GLU A 159 -27.12 11.76 -22.25
C GLU A 159 -27.86 13.04 -21.85
N ASP A 160 -27.73 14.11 -22.63
CA ASP A 160 -28.41 15.40 -22.44
C ASP A 160 -29.94 15.31 -22.52
N ARG A 161 -30.48 14.17 -22.96
CA ARG A 161 -31.92 13.91 -23.09
C ARG A 161 -32.40 12.72 -22.25
N TRP A 162 -31.62 12.23 -21.29
CA TRP A 162 -32.08 11.13 -20.42
C TRP A 162 -33.30 11.48 -19.55
N ASP A 163 -33.53 12.77 -19.28
CA ASP A 163 -34.69 13.25 -18.52
C ASP A 163 -35.95 13.49 -19.36
N CYS A 164 -35.91 13.24 -20.67
CA CYS A 164 -37.10 13.39 -21.52
C CYS A 164 -38.09 12.24 -21.35
N ASP A 165 -39.35 12.47 -21.70
CA ASP A 165 -40.43 11.48 -21.51
C ASP A 165 -40.17 10.15 -22.25
N LEU A 166 -39.50 10.21 -23.41
CA LEU A 166 -39.10 9.02 -24.17
C LEU A 166 -38.12 8.15 -23.36
N ALA A 167 -37.16 8.76 -22.67
CA ALA A 167 -36.09 8.06 -21.96
C ALA A 167 -36.49 7.60 -20.55
N LYS A 168 -37.53 8.18 -19.94
CA LYS A 168 -37.97 7.81 -18.59
C LYS A 168 -38.62 6.44 -18.49
N THR A 169 -39.14 5.90 -19.59
CA THR A 169 -39.92 4.65 -19.58
C THR A 169 -39.44 3.67 -20.64
N SER A 170 -39.63 2.37 -20.37
CA SER A 170 -39.37 1.30 -21.34
C SER A 170 -40.59 1.12 -22.25
N SER A 171 -40.89 2.16 -23.03
CA SER A 171 -42.08 2.23 -23.89
C SER A 171 -41.86 1.62 -25.28
N ALA A 172 -42.95 1.37 -26.00
CA ALA A 172 -42.91 0.98 -27.41
C ALA A 172 -42.15 2.01 -28.26
N GLU A 173 -42.33 3.29 -27.97
CA GLU A 173 -41.64 4.41 -28.59
C GLU A 173 -40.12 4.36 -28.31
N TYR A 174 -39.70 4.09 -27.07
CA TYR A 174 -38.29 3.95 -26.70
C TYR A 174 -37.61 2.82 -27.49
N HIS A 175 -38.23 1.64 -27.51
CA HIS A 175 -37.69 0.46 -28.21
C HIS A 175 -37.71 0.62 -29.73
N THR A 176 -38.67 1.38 -30.28
CA THR A 176 -38.66 1.76 -31.70
C THR A 176 -37.55 2.78 -32.00
N ASN A 177 -37.32 3.75 -31.11
CA ASN A 177 -36.19 4.67 -31.21
C ASN A 177 -34.85 3.92 -31.18
N ASN A 178 -34.70 2.89 -30.34
CA ASN A 178 -33.51 2.06 -30.31
C ASN A 178 -33.19 1.42 -31.67
N LEU A 179 -34.18 1.04 -32.48
CA LEU A 179 -33.95 0.52 -33.83
C LEU A 179 -33.40 1.59 -34.79
N LEU A 180 -33.84 2.83 -34.62
CA LEU A 180 -33.61 3.94 -35.54
C LEU A 180 -32.33 4.74 -35.25
N SER A 181 -32.04 4.95 -33.97
CA SER A 181 -30.92 5.77 -33.50
C SER A 181 -29.62 4.98 -33.48
N SER A 182 -28.49 5.69 -33.64
CA SER A 182 -27.16 5.12 -33.40
C SER A 182 -27.01 4.61 -31.96
N VAL A 183 -26.20 3.57 -31.79
CA VAL A 183 -25.85 2.97 -30.49
C VAL A 183 -24.66 3.72 -29.87
N LEU A 184 -24.92 4.47 -28.80
CA LEU A 184 -23.97 5.31 -28.07
C LEU A 184 -23.25 4.53 -26.96
N PHE A 185 -22.58 3.42 -27.32
CA PHE A 185 -21.99 2.50 -26.35
C PHE A 185 -20.69 3.05 -25.74
N GLU A 186 -19.86 3.74 -26.53
CA GLU A 186 -18.67 4.45 -26.04
C GLU A 186 -19.05 5.49 -24.98
N GLU A 187 -20.10 6.26 -25.24
CA GLU A 187 -20.62 7.28 -24.33
C GLU A 187 -21.11 6.64 -23.03
N ALA A 188 -21.97 5.62 -23.12
CA ALA A 188 -22.47 4.92 -21.93
C ALA A 188 -21.34 4.23 -21.13
N SER A 189 -20.31 3.70 -21.81
CA SER A 189 -19.20 3.01 -21.14
C SER A 189 -18.37 3.91 -20.22
N LYS A 190 -18.39 5.24 -20.41
CA LYS A 190 -17.70 6.22 -19.56
C LYS A 190 -18.25 6.26 -18.13
N HIS A 191 -19.48 5.79 -17.92
CA HIS A 191 -20.11 5.71 -16.61
C HIS A 191 -19.79 4.42 -15.86
N ILE A 192 -19.03 3.49 -16.47
CA ILE A 192 -18.57 2.28 -15.78
C ILE A 192 -17.44 2.67 -14.80
N PRO A 193 -17.56 2.35 -13.49
CA PRO A 193 -16.50 2.59 -12.51
C PRO A 193 -15.18 1.90 -12.88
N LYS A 194 -14.06 2.47 -12.43
CA LYS A 194 -12.71 2.01 -12.84
C LYS A 194 -12.34 0.62 -12.34
N ASP A 195 -12.97 0.16 -11.27
CA ASP A 195 -12.77 -1.11 -10.56
C ASP A 195 -13.95 -2.07 -10.77
N ALA A 196 -14.82 -1.80 -11.74
CA ALA A 196 -16.04 -2.57 -11.96
C ALA A 196 -15.76 -3.98 -12.51
N ILE A 197 -16.65 -4.91 -12.15
CA ILE A 197 -16.78 -6.23 -12.78
C ILE A 197 -17.84 -6.14 -13.88
N VAL A 198 -17.43 -6.20 -15.13
CA VAL A 198 -18.30 -6.05 -16.30
C VAL A 198 -18.64 -7.42 -16.87
N ILE A 199 -19.92 -7.78 -16.81
CA ILE A 199 -20.43 -9.08 -17.23
C ILE A 199 -21.13 -8.96 -18.59
N GLU A 200 -20.59 -9.61 -19.61
CA GLU A 200 -21.20 -9.64 -20.94
C GLU A 200 -22.25 -10.76 -21.05
N ILE A 201 -23.52 -10.36 -21.04
CA ILE A 201 -24.68 -11.24 -21.18
C ILE A 201 -25.03 -11.38 -22.66
N ALA A 202 -24.39 -12.33 -23.33
CA ALA A 202 -24.60 -12.62 -24.75
C ALA A 202 -24.40 -14.12 -25.03
N PRO A 203 -24.93 -14.65 -26.15
CA PRO A 203 -24.64 -16.02 -26.63
C PRO A 203 -23.21 -16.18 -27.19
N HIS A 204 -22.45 -15.08 -27.27
CA HIS A 204 -21.03 -15.04 -27.56
C HIS A 204 -20.45 -13.73 -27.04
N GLY A 205 -19.33 -13.77 -26.32
CA GLY A 205 -18.61 -12.58 -25.85
C GLY A 205 -17.96 -11.76 -26.97
N LEU A 206 -18.77 -11.07 -27.77
CA LEU A 206 -18.35 -10.26 -28.93
C LEU A 206 -17.75 -8.92 -28.50
N LEU A 207 -18.28 -8.32 -27.42
CA LEU A 207 -17.81 -7.03 -26.92
C LEU A 207 -16.55 -7.14 -26.07
N GLN A 208 -16.11 -8.35 -25.69
CA GLN A 208 -14.90 -8.54 -24.88
C GLN A 208 -13.67 -7.77 -25.38
N ALA A 209 -13.42 -7.75 -26.69
CA ALA A 209 -12.28 -7.03 -27.26
C ALA A 209 -12.46 -5.51 -27.16
N ILE A 210 -13.69 -5.02 -27.32
CA ILE A 210 -14.05 -3.60 -27.21
C ILE A 210 -13.94 -3.14 -25.76
N LEU A 211 -14.53 -3.89 -24.83
CA LEU A 211 -14.51 -3.62 -23.39
C LEU A 211 -13.08 -3.58 -22.86
N LYS A 212 -12.23 -4.56 -23.22
CA LYS A 212 -10.82 -4.59 -22.81
C LYS A 212 -9.99 -3.39 -23.27
N ARG A 213 -10.34 -2.78 -24.41
CA ARG A 213 -9.65 -1.60 -24.95
C ARG A 213 -10.21 -0.29 -24.42
N SER A 214 -11.51 -0.27 -24.13
CA SER A 214 -12.23 0.96 -23.78
C SER A 214 -12.26 1.21 -22.27
N LEU A 215 -12.13 0.16 -21.45
CA LEU A 215 -12.17 0.25 -20.01
C LEU A 215 -10.78 0.25 -19.36
N PRO A 216 -10.64 0.86 -18.16
CA PRO A 216 -9.39 0.83 -17.41
C PRO A 216 -8.89 -0.60 -17.12
N PRO A 217 -7.56 -0.80 -16.98
CA PRO A 217 -6.99 -2.12 -16.68
C PRO A 217 -7.47 -2.76 -15.37
N GLN A 218 -7.99 -1.96 -14.44
CA GLN A 218 -8.52 -2.43 -13.17
C GLN A 218 -9.91 -3.08 -13.31
N CYS A 219 -10.65 -2.80 -14.41
CA CYS A 219 -11.93 -3.45 -14.67
C CYS A 219 -11.75 -4.92 -15.03
N THR A 220 -12.57 -5.79 -14.44
CA THR A 220 -12.60 -7.20 -14.80
C THR A 220 -13.72 -7.48 -15.80
N ASN A 221 -13.38 -7.93 -17.01
CA ASN A 221 -14.33 -8.26 -18.07
C ASN A 221 -14.61 -9.77 -18.12
N ILE A 222 -15.88 -10.16 -18.00
CA ILE A 222 -16.30 -11.58 -17.94
C ILE A 222 -17.42 -11.85 -18.96
N ALA A 223 -17.13 -12.68 -19.97
CA ALA A 223 -18.17 -13.25 -20.83
C ALA A 223 -18.83 -14.47 -20.18
N LEU A 224 -20.13 -14.65 -20.41
CA LEU A 224 -20.90 -15.80 -19.92
C LEU A 224 -20.90 -17.01 -20.86
N THR A 225 -20.69 -16.79 -22.16
CA THR A 225 -20.68 -17.85 -23.17
C THR A 225 -19.68 -17.56 -24.29
N GLN A 226 -19.32 -18.60 -25.05
CA GLN A 226 -18.40 -18.49 -26.17
C GLN A 226 -18.84 -19.40 -27.32
N ARG A 227 -19.06 -18.80 -28.49
CA ARG A 227 -19.33 -19.54 -29.72
C ARG A 227 -18.18 -20.50 -30.04
N GLY A 228 -18.52 -21.75 -30.35
CA GLY A 228 -17.54 -22.79 -30.68
C GLY A 228 -16.86 -23.42 -29.46
N ASN A 229 -17.20 -23.03 -28.23
CA ASN A 229 -16.72 -23.71 -27.04
C ASN A 229 -17.34 -25.11 -26.91
N ARG A 230 -16.53 -26.10 -26.48
CA ARG A 230 -16.93 -27.50 -26.31
C ARG A 230 -18.06 -27.68 -25.30
N SER A 231 -18.07 -26.89 -24.23
CA SER A 231 -19.10 -26.92 -23.18
C SER A 231 -19.37 -25.51 -22.66
N ASN A 232 -20.46 -24.92 -23.15
CA ASN A 232 -20.89 -23.61 -22.65
C ASN A 232 -21.38 -23.67 -21.19
N VAL A 233 -21.74 -24.86 -20.68
CA VAL A 233 -22.05 -25.06 -19.25
C VAL A 233 -20.79 -24.89 -18.41
N GLU A 234 -19.68 -25.54 -18.78
CA GLU A 234 -18.38 -25.37 -18.09
C GLU A 234 -17.86 -23.94 -18.22
N PHE A 235 -18.03 -23.32 -19.39
CA PHE A 235 -17.64 -21.92 -19.59
C PHE A 235 -18.43 -20.98 -18.68
N LEU A 236 -19.74 -21.18 -18.54
CA LEU A 236 -20.60 -20.40 -17.65
C LEU A 236 -20.21 -20.61 -16.18
N LEU A 237 -20.00 -21.85 -15.73
CA LEU A 237 -19.56 -22.13 -14.37
C LEU A 237 -18.17 -21.52 -14.07
N SER A 238 -17.28 -21.54 -15.06
CA SER A 238 -15.97 -20.86 -14.97
C SER A 238 -16.13 -19.34 -14.90
N ALA A 239 -17.09 -18.77 -15.62
CA ALA A 239 -17.41 -17.34 -15.52
C ALA A 239 -17.93 -16.97 -14.13
N LEU A 240 -18.80 -17.78 -13.53
CA LEU A 240 -19.24 -17.61 -12.13
C LEU A 240 -18.07 -17.71 -11.15
N GLY A 241 -17.18 -18.69 -11.33
CA GLY A 241 -15.96 -18.80 -10.51
C GLY A 241 -15.06 -17.57 -10.61
N ARG A 242 -14.91 -16.99 -11.81
CA ARG A 242 -14.19 -15.72 -11.99
C ARG A 242 -14.88 -14.56 -11.27
N MET A 243 -16.21 -14.47 -11.31
CA MET A 243 -16.94 -13.45 -10.55
C MET A 243 -16.68 -13.57 -9.05
N TYR A 244 -16.69 -14.79 -8.50
CA TYR A 244 -16.38 -15.04 -7.09
C TYR A 244 -14.97 -14.57 -6.72
N ILE A 245 -13.95 -14.95 -7.52
CA ILE A 245 -12.55 -14.53 -7.31
C ILE A 245 -12.40 -13.01 -7.40
N SER A 246 -13.21 -12.36 -8.23
CA SER A 246 -13.21 -10.91 -8.39
C SER A 246 -13.96 -10.15 -7.27
N GLY A 247 -14.54 -10.84 -6.28
CA GLY A 247 -15.17 -10.20 -5.11
C GLY A 247 -16.70 -10.13 -5.16
N VAL A 248 -17.37 -10.98 -5.94
CA VAL A 248 -18.84 -11.10 -5.88
C VAL A 248 -19.23 -12.04 -4.73
N ASP A 249 -19.45 -11.46 -3.55
CA ASP A 249 -19.44 -12.18 -2.26
C ASP A 249 -20.72 -12.96 -1.90
N ASN A 250 -21.82 -12.79 -2.63
CA ASN A 250 -23.14 -13.38 -2.28
C ASN A 250 -23.64 -14.42 -3.29
N MET A 251 -22.74 -15.06 -4.03
CA MET A 251 -23.12 -15.98 -5.09
C MET A 251 -23.53 -17.37 -4.56
N ARG A 252 -24.82 -17.70 -4.70
CA ARG A 252 -25.44 -18.98 -4.31
C ARG A 252 -25.41 -19.99 -5.46
N VAL A 253 -24.21 -20.48 -5.81
CA VAL A 253 -24.04 -21.47 -6.89
C VAL A 253 -24.86 -22.75 -6.67
N SER A 254 -25.11 -23.12 -5.40
CA SER A 254 -25.96 -24.25 -5.04
C SER A 254 -27.39 -24.15 -5.58
N ALA A 255 -27.89 -22.95 -5.89
CA ALA A 255 -29.23 -22.75 -6.45
C ALA A 255 -29.37 -23.31 -7.89
N LEU A 256 -28.26 -23.61 -8.57
CA LEU A 256 -28.26 -24.25 -9.89
C LEU A 256 -28.43 -25.77 -9.81
N TYR A 257 -28.37 -26.34 -8.62
CA TYR A 257 -28.38 -27.79 -8.39
C TYR A 257 -29.61 -28.18 -7.55
N PRO A 258 -30.00 -29.47 -7.57
CA PRO A 258 -31.02 -29.97 -6.66
C PRO A 258 -30.71 -29.63 -5.20
N LYS A 259 -31.76 -29.34 -4.43
CA LYS A 259 -31.64 -28.99 -3.02
C LYS A 259 -30.97 -30.14 -2.25
N VAL A 260 -29.91 -29.83 -1.51
CA VAL A 260 -29.25 -30.78 -0.61
C VAL A 260 -30.13 -30.99 0.63
N GLU A 261 -30.38 -32.25 0.99
CA GLU A 261 -31.09 -32.62 2.21
C GLU A 261 -30.11 -32.71 3.39
N TYR A 262 -30.45 -32.03 4.48
CA TYR A 262 -29.71 -32.07 5.73
C TYR A 262 -30.48 -32.90 6.77
N PRO A 263 -29.78 -33.63 7.67
CA PRO A 263 -28.33 -33.67 7.85
C PRO A 263 -27.60 -34.48 6.76
N VAL A 264 -26.32 -34.17 6.54
CA VAL A 264 -25.48 -34.94 5.61
C VAL A 264 -25.27 -36.38 6.11
N ARG A 265 -24.92 -37.29 5.20
CA ARG A 265 -24.72 -38.71 5.53
C ARG A 265 -23.50 -38.91 6.44
N ARG A 266 -23.55 -39.95 7.27
CA ARG A 266 -22.39 -40.41 8.05
C ARG A 266 -21.23 -40.76 7.08
N GLY A 267 -20.04 -40.23 7.37
CA GLY A 267 -18.85 -40.43 6.52
C GLY A 267 -18.59 -39.29 5.52
N THR A 268 -19.42 -38.24 5.48
CA THR A 268 -19.06 -37.01 4.75
C THR A 268 -17.75 -36.42 5.31
N PRO A 269 -16.75 -36.11 4.47
CA PRO A 269 -15.47 -35.56 4.92
C PRO A 269 -15.62 -34.29 5.77
N SER A 270 -14.78 -34.16 6.80
CA SER A 270 -14.70 -32.93 7.60
C SER A 270 -14.07 -31.78 6.80
N LEU A 271 -14.59 -30.56 6.99
CA LEU A 271 -14.01 -29.35 6.40
C LEU A 271 -12.82 -28.80 7.22
N THR A 272 -12.67 -29.21 8.48
CA THR A 272 -11.69 -28.64 9.43
C THR A 272 -10.25 -28.77 8.93
N SER A 273 -9.91 -29.84 8.22
CA SER A 273 -8.54 -30.09 7.75
C SER A 273 -8.15 -29.33 6.47
N ILE A 274 -9.10 -28.66 5.82
CA ILE A 274 -8.89 -27.97 4.53
C ILE A 274 -8.73 -26.46 4.73
N VAL A 275 -9.19 -25.93 5.87
CA VAL A 275 -9.02 -24.52 6.22
C VAL A 275 -7.63 -24.31 6.80
N HIS A 276 -6.82 -23.50 6.12
CA HIS A 276 -5.50 -23.12 6.56
C HIS A 276 -5.48 -21.63 6.91
N TRP A 277 -4.67 -21.28 7.90
CA TRP A 277 -4.46 -19.93 8.36
C TRP A 277 -3.01 -19.55 8.10
N GLU A 278 -2.76 -18.25 7.93
CA GLU A 278 -1.41 -17.71 7.86
C GLU A 278 -0.83 -17.66 9.28
N HIS A 279 -0.12 -18.72 9.67
CA HIS A 279 0.53 -18.86 10.98
C HIS A 279 2.02 -18.45 10.94
N SER A 280 2.43 -17.54 10.04
CA SER A 280 3.83 -17.06 10.00
C SER A 280 4.20 -16.17 11.19
N GLU A 281 3.22 -15.58 11.86
CA GLU A 281 3.45 -14.80 13.08
C GLU A 281 3.44 -15.71 14.31
N GLU A 282 4.55 -15.70 15.05
CA GLU A 282 4.68 -16.43 16.32
C GLU A 282 4.32 -15.52 17.49
N TRP A 283 3.38 -15.99 18.32
CA TRP A 283 2.93 -15.28 19.51
C TRP A 283 3.67 -15.81 20.74
N ARG A 284 4.25 -14.92 21.55
CA ARG A 284 4.96 -15.31 22.78
C ARG A 284 4.01 -15.98 23.77
N LEU A 285 4.46 -17.08 24.37
CA LEU A 285 3.73 -17.76 25.44
C LEU A 285 4.16 -17.20 26.80
N LEU A 286 3.19 -16.77 27.61
CA LEU A 286 3.33 -16.18 28.95
C LEU A 286 4.23 -16.97 29.94
N ILE A 287 4.57 -18.22 29.64
CA ILE A 287 5.41 -19.08 30.48
C ILE A 287 6.90 -18.72 30.34
N GLU A 288 7.36 -18.30 29.15
CA GLU A 288 8.76 -17.90 28.94
C GLU A 288 9.11 -16.63 29.74
N ASP A 289 8.19 -15.68 29.82
CA ASP A 289 8.41 -14.44 30.57
C ASP A 289 8.53 -14.72 32.07
N LYS A 290 7.69 -15.58 32.64
CA LYS A 290 7.73 -15.89 34.09
C LYS A 290 9.01 -16.60 34.53
N SER A 291 9.62 -17.43 33.69
CA SER A 291 10.91 -18.05 34.01
C SER A 291 12.06 -17.03 34.08
N ASN A 292 11.99 -15.94 33.33
CA ASN A 292 13.02 -14.90 33.33
C ASN A 292 13.00 -14.01 34.59
N TYR A 293 11.90 -13.96 35.34
CA TYR A 293 11.79 -13.16 36.58
C TYR A 293 12.24 -13.91 37.85
N LEU A 294 12.32 -15.24 37.82
CA LEU A 294 12.66 -16.06 38.98
C LEU A 294 14.16 -16.23 39.22
N VAL A 295 14.99 -15.94 38.22
CA VAL A 295 16.44 -16.10 38.29
C VAL A 295 17.09 -14.72 38.18
N SER A 296 18.11 -14.45 38.99
CA SER A 296 18.97 -13.25 38.95
C SER A 296 19.70 -13.03 37.61
N VAL A 297 19.28 -13.72 36.54
CA VAL A 297 19.87 -13.75 35.21
C VAL A 297 18.77 -13.47 34.19
N LYS A 298 19.01 -12.54 33.26
CA LYS A 298 18.10 -12.19 32.17
C LYS A 298 18.83 -12.31 30.84
N ASN A 299 18.34 -13.22 29.99
CA ASN A 299 18.80 -13.36 28.61
C ASN A 299 17.95 -12.49 27.69
N ILE A 300 18.58 -11.67 26.87
CA ILE A 300 17.93 -10.65 26.04
C ILE A 300 18.56 -10.66 24.65
N GLN A 301 17.72 -10.66 23.61
CA GLN A 301 18.15 -10.42 22.25
C GLN A 301 17.93 -8.94 21.93
N VAL A 302 19.00 -8.15 21.94
CA VAL A 302 18.89 -6.72 21.66
C VAL A 302 18.80 -6.51 20.16
N SER A 303 17.67 -6.02 19.68
CA SER A 303 17.49 -5.58 18.30
C SER A 303 16.92 -4.17 18.23
N LEU A 304 17.65 -3.28 17.56
CA LEU A 304 17.35 -1.84 17.50
C LEU A 304 16.15 -1.49 16.60
N ASN A 305 15.53 -2.48 15.95
CA ASN A 305 14.29 -2.30 15.19
C ASN A 305 13.02 -2.56 16.03
N THR A 306 13.18 -2.97 17.29
CA THR A 306 12.07 -3.23 18.20
C THR A 306 11.73 -1.98 18.99
N GLU A 307 10.46 -1.83 19.37
CA GLU A 307 9.99 -0.68 20.16
C GLU A 307 10.77 -0.53 21.48
N GLU A 308 11.25 -1.62 22.07
CA GLU A 308 12.01 -1.61 23.33
C GLU A 308 13.39 -0.94 23.22
N PHE A 309 14.06 -1.06 22.06
CA PHE A 309 15.45 -0.59 21.90
C PHE A 309 15.67 0.42 20.78
N GLN A 310 14.63 0.81 20.04
CA GLN A 310 14.73 1.72 18.90
C GLN A 310 15.36 3.08 19.24
N GLU A 311 15.22 3.57 20.48
CA GLU A 311 15.81 4.84 20.92
C GLU A 311 17.35 4.83 20.86
N TYR A 312 17.98 3.66 21.01
CA TYR A 312 19.43 3.50 21.02
C TYR A 312 20.07 3.51 19.62
N ILE A 313 19.26 3.49 18.54
CA ILE A 313 19.77 3.47 17.16
C ILE A 313 20.57 4.72 16.79
N GLY A 314 20.36 5.82 17.50
CA GLY A 314 20.98 7.11 17.23
C GLY A 314 22.48 7.21 17.52
N ASN A 315 23.07 6.23 18.21
CA ASN A 315 24.50 6.19 18.50
C ASN A 315 25.27 5.38 17.45
N THR A 316 25.62 5.99 16.31
CA THR A 316 26.26 5.25 15.20
C THR A 316 27.72 5.62 14.99
N LEU A 317 28.52 4.62 14.62
CA LEU A 317 29.91 4.75 14.20
C LEU A 317 30.05 4.18 12.77
N GLY A 318 30.27 5.06 11.79
CA GLY A 318 30.21 4.68 10.38
C GLY A 318 28.81 4.19 9.98
N CYS A 319 28.68 2.92 9.58
CA CYS A 319 27.41 2.31 9.18
C CYS A 319 26.83 1.35 10.23
N ARG A 320 27.40 1.29 11.45
CA ARG A 320 26.95 0.39 12.52
C ARG A 320 26.50 1.20 13.73
N ALA A 321 25.43 0.74 14.38
CA ALA A 321 25.00 1.28 15.65
C ALA A 321 25.87 0.67 16.76
N ILE A 322 26.47 1.52 17.59
CA ILE A 322 27.20 1.10 18.78
C ILE A 322 26.20 1.00 19.93
N LEU A 323 26.19 -0.14 20.61
CA LEU A 323 25.38 -0.30 21.81
C LEU A 323 25.97 0.58 22.94
N PRO A 324 25.24 1.61 23.38
CA PRO A 324 25.78 2.59 24.32
C PRO A 324 25.87 2.04 25.75
N PRO A 325 26.76 2.59 26.59
CA PRO A 325 26.85 2.28 28.02
C PRO A 325 25.50 2.27 28.76
N SER A 326 24.65 3.25 28.47
CA SER A 326 23.31 3.39 29.04
C SER A 326 22.41 2.18 28.86
N LEU A 327 22.49 1.49 27.72
CA LEU A 327 21.64 0.34 27.41
C LEU A 327 21.88 -0.79 28.41
N TYR A 328 23.16 -1.07 28.73
CA TYR A 328 23.50 -2.12 29.69
C TYR A 328 23.07 -1.76 31.11
N LEU A 329 23.26 -0.49 31.50
CA LEU A 329 22.86 -0.01 32.83
C LEU A 329 21.33 0.00 32.98
N MET A 330 20.60 0.33 31.92
CA MET A 330 19.13 0.27 31.91
C MET A 330 18.63 -1.18 32.04
N ILE A 331 19.29 -2.14 31.39
CA ILE A 331 18.97 -3.57 31.57
C ILE A 331 19.15 -3.98 33.04
N VAL A 332 20.29 -3.63 33.65
CA VAL A 332 20.60 -3.95 35.05
C VAL A 332 19.63 -3.27 36.01
N TYR A 333 19.30 -2.00 35.78
CA TYR A 333 18.30 -1.25 36.56
C TYR A 333 16.91 -1.92 36.48
N LYS A 334 16.46 -2.28 35.27
CA LYS A 334 15.18 -3.00 35.06
C LYS A 334 15.14 -4.40 35.67
N MET A 335 16.28 -4.99 36.03
CA MET A 335 16.32 -6.27 36.76
C MET A 335 16.12 -6.10 38.27
N LEU A 336 16.27 -4.88 38.79
CA LEU A 336 16.00 -4.55 40.19
C LEU A 336 14.60 -3.98 40.41
N THR A 337 13.94 -3.52 39.35
CA THR A 337 12.57 -2.99 39.42
C THR A 337 11.55 -3.99 38.88
N ASP A 338 10.38 -4.08 39.49
CA ASP A 338 9.24 -4.87 39.03
C ASP A 338 7.93 -4.08 39.18
N GLU A 339 6.79 -4.65 38.81
CA GLU A 339 5.48 -3.98 38.91
C GLU A 339 5.11 -3.55 40.35
N PHE A 340 5.80 -4.09 41.37
CA PHE A 340 5.52 -3.84 42.78
C PHE A 340 6.64 -3.06 43.50
N HIS A 341 7.82 -2.93 42.88
CA HIS A 341 9.00 -2.28 43.46
C HIS A 341 9.63 -1.31 42.46
N THR A 342 9.44 -0.02 42.70
CA THR A 342 10.15 1.06 42.01
C THR A 342 11.40 1.45 42.80
N CYS A 343 12.56 1.41 42.15
CA CYS A 343 13.81 1.88 42.72
C CYS A 343 14.02 3.35 42.32
N GLU A 344 13.66 4.27 43.20
CA GLU A 344 13.71 5.71 42.91
C GLU A 344 15.15 6.27 42.95
N ASP A 345 15.98 5.76 43.86
CA ASP A 345 17.35 6.19 44.05
C ASP A 345 18.31 4.99 43.94
N PHE A 346 19.40 5.13 43.18
CA PHE A 346 20.39 4.07 43.03
C PHE A 346 21.79 4.59 42.68
N VAL A 347 22.79 3.78 43.01
CA VAL A 347 24.21 4.06 42.74
C VAL A 347 24.84 2.89 42.04
N PHE A 348 25.44 3.15 40.89
CA PHE A 348 26.41 2.27 40.28
C PHE A 348 27.81 2.63 40.77
N GLU A 349 28.54 1.66 41.31
CA GLU A 349 29.91 1.80 41.77
C GLU A 349 30.85 0.89 40.97
N ASN A 350 32.06 1.39 40.72
CA ASN A 350 33.15 0.67 40.08
C ASN A 350 32.72 -0.01 38.77
N LEU A 351 32.12 0.76 37.87
CA LEU A 351 31.77 0.28 36.54
C LEU A 351 33.05 0.04 35.72
N HIS A 352 33.16 -1.14 35.14
CA HIS A 352 34.25 -1.53 34.25
C HIS A 352 33.68 -1.89 32.88
N PHE A 353 34.03 -1.11 31.85
CA PHE A 353 33.61 -1.33 30.47
C PHE A 353 34.76 -2.01 29.72
N LYS A 354 34.59 -3.28 29.39
CA LYS A 354 35.65 -4.13 28.84
C LYS A 354 35.63 -4.17 27.31
N LYS A 355 34.44 -4.16 26.70
CA LYS A 355 34.27 -4.24 25.25
C LYS A 355 33.11 -3.37 24.76
N VAL A 356 33.25 -2.85 23.55
CA VAL A 356 32.20 -2.10 22.85
C VAL A 356 31.56 -3.01 21.80
N LEU A 357 30.25 -3.17 21.87
CA LEU A 357 29.48 -3.96 20.90
C LEU A 357 28.87 -3.05 19.84
N SER A 358 28.70 -3.60 18.63
CA SER A 358 28.05 -2.90 17.52
C SER A 358 27.16 -3.85 16.73
N THR A 359 26.07 -3.33 16.20
CA THR A 359 25.11 -4.10 15.38
C THR A 359 24.71 -3.32 14.13
N SER A 360 24.18 -4.02 13.13
CA SER A 360 23.47 -3.38 12.02
C SER A 360 22.05 -3.01 12.47
N ALA A 361 21.37 -2.12 11.75
CA ALA A 361 20.02 -1.69 12.10
C ALA A 361 18.98 -2.84 12.17
N ILE A 362 19.25 -3.98 11.52
CA ILE A 362 18.37 -5.15 11.47
C ILE A 362 18.98 -6.35 12.23
N GLY A 363 20.18 -6.19 12.78
CA GLY A 363 20.89 -7.24 13.52
C GLY A 363 20.34 -7.44 14.94
N HIS A 364 20.70 -8.56 15.55
CA HIS A 364 20.46 -8.83 16.97
C HIS A 364 21.78 -9.10 17.69
N VAL A 365 21.87 -8.69 18.94
CA VAL A 365 23.02 -8.94 19.82
C VAL A 365 22.54 -9.69 21.07
N PRO A 366 23.03 -10.93 21.30
CA PRO A 366 22.66 -11.69 22.48
C PRO A 366 23.36 -11.14 23.72
N LEU A 367 22.60 -10.71 24.71
CA LEU A 367 23.10 -10.29 26.02
C LEU A 367 22.55 -11.20 27.12
N SER A 368 23.40 -11.52 28.09
CA SER A 368 23.01 -12.13 29.36
C SER A 368 23.44 -11.20 30.48
N ALA A 369 22.46 -10.61 31.18
CA ALA A 369 22.71 -9.78 32.35
C ALA A 369 22.46 -10.58 33.63
N MET A 370 23.34 -10.46 34.61
CA MET A 370 23.23 -11.12 35.90
C MET A 370 23.41 -10.10 37.03
N VAL A 371 22.54 -10.15 38.05
CA VAL A 371 22.63 -9.28 39.24
C VAL A 371 22.49 -10.12 40.51
N GLN A 372 23.53 -10.12 41.34
CA GLN A 372 23.50 -10.77 42.65
C GLN A 372 22.76 -9.89 43.66
N LYS A 373 21.52 -10.25 44.02
CA LYS A 373 20.64 -9.41 44.87
C LYS A 373 21.24 -9.08 46.26
N GLY A 374 22.16 -9.90 46.78
CA GLY A 374 22.77 -9.68 48.09
C GLY A 374 23.91 -8.66 48.09
N SER A 375 24.84 -8.76 47.12
CA SER A 375 26.01 -7.89 47.02
C SER A 375 25.79 -6.68 46.12
N GLY A 376 24.82 -6.75 45.21
CA GLY A 376 24.61 -5.78 44.13
C GLY A 376 25.59 -5.95 42.97
N GLU A 377 26.49 -6.93 43.03
CA GLU A 377 27.43 -7.22 41.93
C GLU A 377 26.66 -7.66 40.69
N PHE A 378 27.02 -7.08 39.54
CA PHE A 378 26.41 -7.43 38.28
C PHE A 378 27.46 -7.58 37.18
N GLU A 379 27.10 -8.41 36.20
CA GLU A 379 27.85 -8.59 34.96
C GLU A 379 26.87 -8.67 33.79
N VAL A 380 27.24 -8.04 32.67
CA VAL A 380 26.56 -8.21 31.38
C VAL A 380 27.54 -8.84 30.42
N ILE A 381 27.13 -9.97 29.85
CA ILE A 381 27.95 -10.85 29.02
C ILE A 381 27.33 -10.94 27.63
N SER A 382 28.17 -10.99 26.59
CA SER A 382 27.78 -11.31 25.21
C SER A 382 28.76 -12.31 24.66
N GLU A 383 28.29 -13.42 24.08
CA GLU A 383 29.15 -14.42 23.44
C GLU A 383 30.35 -14.84 24.31
N ASP A 384 30.11 -15.13 25.58
CA ASP A 384 31.09 -15.53 26.61
C ASP A 384 32.11 -14.46 27.04
N GLU A 385 31.98 -13.21 26.58
CA GLU A 385 32.82 -12.10 27.03
C GLU A 385 32.06 -11.13 27.93
N ILE A 386 32.66 -10.74 29.04
CA ILE A 386 32.12 -9.70 29.92
C ILE A 386 32.24 -8.36 29.21
N ILE A 387 31.11 -7.67 29.04
CA ILE A 387 30.99 -6.38 28.38
C ILE A 387 31.09 -5.26 29.40
N ILE A 388 30.32 -5.37 30.48
CA ILE A 388 30.35 -4.47 31.63
C ILE A 388 30.19 -5.26 32.92
N SER A 389 30.88 -4.82 33.97
CA SER A 389 30.70 -5.31 35.34
C SER A 389 30.74 -4.14 36.33
N GLY A 390 30.10 -4.31 37.48
CA GLY A 390 30.13 -3.31 38.54
C GLY A 390 29.25 -3.71 39.72
N VAL A 391 28.93 -2.74 40.57
CA VAL A 391 28.02 -2.93 41.70
C VAL A 391 26.88 -1.93 41.58
N ILE A 392 25.64 -2.37 41.72
CA ILE A 392 24.47 -1.50 41.87
C ILE A 392 23.95 -1.58 43.32
N LYS A 393 23.76 -0.42 43.94
CA LYS A 393 23.27 -0.28 45.30
C LYS A 393 22.02 0.57 45.32
N THR A 394 21.04 0.14 46.11
CA THR A 394 19.87 0.94 46.48
C THR A 394 20.13 1.51 47.88
N PRO A 395 20.15 2.84 48.05
CA PRO A 395 20.39 3.46 49.35
C PRO A 395 19.27 3.11 50.36
N GLU A 396 19.57 3.23 51.66
CA GLU A 396 18.54 3.19 52.69
C GLU A 396 17.61 4.40 52.55
N THR A 397 16.32 4.18 52.82
CA THR A 397 15.25 5.17 52.66
C THR A 397 15.57 6.47 53.40
N GLY A 398 15.65 7.60 52.68
CA GLY A 398 15.93 8.93 53.25
C GLY A 398 17.39 9.37 53.22
N SER A 399 18.31 8.59 52.67
CA SER A 399 19.69 9.02 52.44
C SER A 399 19.83 9.78 51.11
N ASN A 400 20.42 10.98 51.14
CA ASN A 400 20.69 11.74 49.91
C ASN A 400 21.86 11.11 49.16
N VAL A 401 21.60 10.63 47.95
CA VAL A 401 22.58 9.94 47.12
C VAL A 401 23.48 10.92 46.35
N LEU A 402 22.97 12.13 46.12
CA LEU A 402 23.65 13.16 45.35
C LEU A 402 24.55 13.99 46.28
N LEU A 403 25.79 14.22 45.85
CA LEU A 403 26.75 15.10 46.51
C LEU A 403 26.35 16.57 46.33
N GLU A 404 26.82 17.44 47.22
CA GLU A 404 26.66 18.89 47.05
C GLU A 404 27.29 19.36 45.72
N LEU A 405 26.54 20.19 44.99
CA LEU A 405 26.93 20.66 43.67
C LEU A 405 27.98 21.77 43.80
N PRO A 406 29.13 21.67 43.09
CA PRO A 406 30.07 22.76 43.04
C PRO A 406 29.47 23.94 42.25
N SER A 407 29.81 25.18 42.63
CA SER A 407 29.53 26.36 41.81
C SER A 407 30.46 26.38 40.60
N LEU A 408 29.92 26.66 39.42
CA LEU A 408 30.70 26.79 38.19
C LEU A 408 30.47 28.19 37.63
N GLU A 409 31.49 29.06 37.70
CA GLU A 409 31.39 30.43 37.21
C GLU A 409 31.77 30.49 35.72
N ILE A 410 30.91 31.11 34.91
CA ILE A 410 31.18 31.34 33.49
C ILE A 410 31.96 32.66 33.39
N GLY A 411 33.29 32.56 33.33
CA GLY A 411 34.18 33.72 33.18
C GLY A 411 34.19 34.31 31.75
N GLU A 412 34.79 35.49 31.59
CA GLU A 412 34.84 36.25 30.33
C GLU A 412 35.60 35.54 29.18
N GLU A 413 36.48 34.60 29.48
CA GLU A 413 37.23 33.80 28.49
C GLU A 413 36.49 32.53 28.03
N ALA A 414 35.21 32.36 28.40
CA ALA A 414 34.42 31.24 27.95
C ALA A 414 34.11 31.34 26.44
N TYR A 415 34.19 30.23 25.72
CA TYR A 415 33.74 30.15 24.33
C TYR A 415 32.64 29.11 24.20
N GLN A 416 31.68 29.40 23.33
CA GLN A 416 30.48 28.59 23.14
C GLN A 416 30.47 27.97 21.75
N LEU A 417 30.21 26.67 21.70
CA LEU A 417 29.99 25.91 20.48
C LEU A 417 28.50 25.74 20.25
N SER A 418 28.06 25.95 19.01
CA SER A 418 26.69 25.60 18.62
C SER A 418 26.52 24.08 18.57
N SER A 419 25.27 23.60 18.67
CA SER A 419 24.91 22.19 18.44
C SER A 419 25.51 21.66 17.13
N LYS A 420 25.47 22.50 16.07
CA LYS A 420 26.00 22.13 14.75
C LYS A 420 27.50 21.87 14.82
N ASP A 421 28.27 22.77 15.43
CA ASP A 421 29.74 22.64 15.50
C ASP A 421 30.15 21.46 16.38
N PHE A 422 29.48 21.28 17.52
CA PHE A 422 29.71 20.17 18.44
C PHE A 422 29.52 18.80 17.75
N TYR A 423 28.38 18.60 17.07
CA TYR A 423 28.10 17.34 16.38
C TYR A 423 28.87 17.18 15.07
N GLN A 424 29.25 18.28 14.41
CA GLN A 424 30.09 18.23 13.22
C GLN A 424 31.51 17.76 13.57
N GLU A 425 32.06 18.15 14.71
CA GLU A 425 33.33 17.63 15.20
C GLU A 425 33.26 16.11 15.46
N TYR A 426 32.20 15.63 16.13
CA TYR A 426 31.98 14.19 16.29
C TYR A 426 31.83 13.44 14.96
N TYR A 427 31.15 14.04 13.98
CA TYR A 427 31.04 13.51 12.63
C TYR A 427 32.41 13.37 11.97
N HIS A 428 33.30 14.36 12.12
CA HIS A 428 34.67 14.30 11.61
C HIS A 428 35.52 13.23 12.29
N ARG A 429 35.27 12.93 13.58
CA ARG A 429 35.88 11.81 14.31
C ARG A 429 35.34 10.45 13.88
N GLY A 430 34.16 10.40 13.24
CA GLY A 430 33.54 9.20 12.67
C GLY A 430 32.22 8.77 13.34
N CYS A 431 31.79 9.46 14.40
CA CYS A 431 30.51 9.21 15.08
C CYS A 431 29.40 10.03 14.45
N GLN A 432 28.31 9.37 14.06
CA GLN A 432 27.12 10.03 13.55
C GLN A 432 26.00 9.87 14.58
N TYR A 433 25.72 10.94 15.33
CA TYR A 433 24.60 10.97 16.26
C TYR A 433 23.31 11.39 15.56
N SER A 434 22.22 10.71 15.85
CA SER A 434 20.88 11.02 15.35
C SER A 434 19.80 10.83 16.42
N GLY A 435 18.58 11.33 16.17
CA GLY A 435 17.48 11.26 17.12
C GLY A 435 17.81 11.89 18.47
N VAL A 436 17.48 11.17 19.55
CA VAL A 436 17.70 11.59 20.95
C VAL A 436 19.17 11.76 21.33
N TYR A 437 20.11 11.16 20.57
CA TYR A 437 21.55 11.35 20.78
C TYR A 437 22.07 12.69 20.25
N LYS A 438 21.22 13.46 19.55
CA LYS A 438 21.52 14.80 19.03
C LYS A 438 20.83 15.93 19.82
N SER A 439 20.73 15.77 21.15
CA SER A 439 19.98 16.67 22.03
C SER A 439 20.80 17.83 22.62
N ILE A 440 22.13 17.86 22.49
CA ILE A 440 22.98 18.96 22.99
C ILE A 440 22.79 20.18 22.08
N LYS A 441 22.25 21.27 22.63
CA LYS A 441 21.96 22.53 21.93
C LYS A 441 23.16 23.45 21.87
N SER A 442 23.94 23.49 22.94
CA SER A 442 25.13 24.34 23.03
C SER A 442 26.13 23.71 24.01
N LEU A 443 27.42 23.99 23.82
CA LEU A 443 28.47 23.64 24.77
C LEU A 443 29.32 24.89 25.06
N THR A 444 29.28 25.36 26.29
CA THR A 444 30.13 26.44 26.80
C THR A 444 31.33 25.85 27.52
N ILE A 445 32.53 26.24 27.10
CA ILE A 445 33.79 25.72 27.61
C ILE A 445 34.47 26.82 28.42
N THR A 446 34.88 26.49 29.64
CA THR A 446 35.57 27.42 30.57
C THR A 446 36.91 26.83 31.01
N LYS A 447 37.75 27.63 31.68
CA LYS A 447 38.99 27.14 32.32
C LYS A 447 38.72 26.08 33.40
N GLU A 448 37.55 26.17 34.04
CA GLU A 448 37.16 25.35 35.19
C GLU A 448 36.29 24.14 34.80
N GLY A 449 35.97 23.98 33.50
CA GLY A 449 35.19 22.85 33.01
C GLY A 449 34.32 23.18 31.81
N SER A 450 33.09 22.66 31.79
CA SER A 450 32.14 22.93 30.71
C SER A 450 30.68 22.84 31.15
N VAL A 451 29.81 23.54 30.43
CA VAL A 451 28.36 23.55 30.64
C VAL A 451 27.69 23.31 29.29
N ALA A 452 26.86 22.26 29.18
CA ALA A 452 26.07 21.99 27.98
C ALA A 452 24.59 22.26 28.24
N ASP A 453 23.96 23.01 27.34
CA ASP A 453 22.50 23.12 27.29
C ASP A 453 21.96 21.95 26.47
N VAL A 454 20.99 21.22 27.00
CA VAL A 454 20.54 19.97 26.39
C VAL A 454 19.03 19.82 26.54
N LYS A 455 18.41 19.23 25.52
CA LYS A 455 17.00 18.84 25.60
C LYS A 455 16.87 17.58 26.47
N TRP A 456 16.03 17.64 27.50
CA TRP A 456 15.67 16.48 28.31
C TRP A 456 14.83 15.50 27.48
N CYS A 457 15.09 14.20 27.67
CA CYS A 457 14.53 13.12 26.84
C CYS A 457 13.70 12.10 27.64
N ASP A 458 13.30 12.44 28.87
CA ASP A 458 12.53 11.57 29.79
C ASP A 458 13.17 10.17 30.03
N ASN A 459 14.48 10.05 29.77
CA ASN A 459 15.22 8.80 29.91
C ASN A 459 16.61 9.09 30.50
N TRP A 460 16.78 8.82 31.80
CA TRP A 460 18.02 9.08 32.53
C TRP A 460 19.24 8.37 31.91
N ALA A 461 19.03 7.20 31.30
CA ALA A 461 20.13 6.41 30.76
C ALA A 461 20.65 7.03 29.46
N ILE A 462 19.77 7.48 28.57
CA ILE A 462 20.20 8.23 27.38
C ILE A 462 20.85 9.56 27.79
N PHE A 463 20.30 10.21 28.81
CA PHE A 463 20.87 11.43 29.36
C PHE A 463 22.29 11.21 29.92
N PHE A 464 22.54 10.09 30.59
CA PHE A 464 23.87 9.66 31.00
C PHE A 464 24.86 9.57 29.82
N ASP A 465 24.45 9.04 28.67
CA ASP A 465 25.32 9.04 27.48
C ASP A 465 25.63 10.45 26.99
N LEU A 466 24.65 11.37 27.02
CA LEU A 466 24.87 12.78 26.65
C LEU A 466 25.87 13.46 27.60
N MET A 467 25.85 13.13 28.90
CA MET A 467 26.86 13.59 29.86
C MET A 467 28.26 13.10 29.49
N LEU A 468 28.38 11.84 29.05
CA LEU A 468 29.65 11.30 28.55
C LEU A 468 30.07 11.96 27.23
N GLN A 469 29.15 12.28 26.33
CA GLN A 469 29.45 13.01 25.08
C GLN A 469 30.06 14.38 25.37
N GLN A 470 29.53 15.13 26.34
CA GLN A 470 30.12 16.39 26.77
C GLN A 470 31.52 16.18 27.35
N PHE A 471 31.68 15.24 28.28
CA PHE A 471 32.94 15.01 28.98
C PHE A 471 34.06 14.58 28.02
N PHE A 472 33.78 13.65 27.11
CA PHE A 472 34.77 13.13 26.17
C PHE A 472 35.06 14.05 24.98
N PHE A 473 34.29 15.14 24.82
CA PHE A 473 34.50 16.08 23.72
C PHE A 473 35.94 16.61 23.67
N HIS A 474 36.48 17.05 24.83
CA HIS A 474 37.85 17.57 24.94
C HIS A 474 38.91 16.46 24.91
N ALA A 475 38.63 15.31 25.53
CA ALA A 475 39.58 14.22 25.64
C ALA A 475 40.01 13.68 24.26
N GLY A 476 39.09 13.70 23.28
CA GLY A 476 39.34 13.24 21.91
C GLY A 476 39.90 14.30 20.95
N GLU A 477 39.87 15.59 21.31
CA GLU A 477 40.10 16.71 20.38
C GLU A 477 41.51 16.69 19.77
N ARG A 478 42.56 16.52 20.60
CA ARG A 478 43.96 16.58 20.13
C ARG A 478 44.34 15.49 19.13
N LYS A 479 43.75 14.30 19.25
CA LYS A 479 44.07 13.14 18.40
C LYS A 479 42.97 12.80 17.40
N GLN A 480 41.87 13.55 17.40
CA GLN A 480 40.63 13.22 16.70
C GLN A 480 40.20 11.76 16.95
N ASP A 481 40.31 11.36 18.22
CA ASP A 481 39.96 10.03 18.67
C ASP A 481 38.52 10.03 19.21
N ILE A 482 37.85 8.90 19.06
CA ILE A 482 36.54 8.68 19.70
C ILE A 482 36.81 7.99 21.02
N MET A 483 36.44 8.64 22.11
CA MET A 483 36.64 8.12 23.45
C MET A 483 35.34 7.47 23.94
N VAL A 484 35.48 6.29 24.53
CA VAL A 484 34.41 5.56 25.23
C VAL A 484 34.81 5.37 26.70
N PRO A 485 33.85 5.26 27.63
CA PRO A 485 34.20 4.97 29.02
C PRO A 485 34.86 3.58 29.11
N SER A 486 35.96 3.49 29.86
CA SER A 486 36.60 2.24 30.27
C SER A 486 36.36 1.94 31.74
N HIS A 487 36.19 2.99 32.55
CA HIS A 487 35.85 2.88 33.97
C HIS A 487 35.09 4.11 34.46
N ILE A 488 34.13 3.90 35.35
CA ILE A 488 33.45 4.97 36.09
C ILE A 488 33.41 4.56 37.56
N GLN A 489 33.96 5.40 38.44
CA GLN A 489 34.02 5.09 39.87
C GLN A 489 32.63 5.10 40.51
N ARG A 490 31.82 6.12 40.21
CA ARG A 490 30.48 6.27 40.77
C ARG A 490 29.54 7.00 39.81
N LEU A 491 28.38 6.41 39.58
CA LEU A 491 27.22 7.01 38.92
C LEU A 491 26.05 6.96 39.91
N ALA A 492 25.57 8.11 40.35
CA ALA A 492 24.44 8.26 41.25
C ALA A 492 23.23 8.81 40.50
N VAL A 493 22.06 8.23 40.71
CA VAL A 493 20.81 8.59 40.05
C VAL A 493 19.69 8.68 41.09
N SER A 494 18.92 9.77 41.03
CA SER A 494 17.70 10.00 41.79
C SER A 494 16.59 10.39 40.81
N ILE A 495 15.69 9.45 40.53
CA ILE A 495 14.57 9.63 39.61
C ILE A 495 13.64 10.78 40.05
N PRO A 496 13.29 10.94 41.33
CA PRO A 496 12.43 12.05 41.78
C PRO A 496 13.03 13.44 41.57
N GLN A 497 14.37 13.53 41.48
CA GLN A 497 15.11 14.78 41.31
C GLN A 497 15.49 15.05 39.85
N MET A 498 15.03 14.23 38.90
CA MET A 498 15.28 14.45 37.46
C MET A 498 14.62 15.74 36.95
N PRO A 499 15.11 16.32 35.85
CA PRO A 499 14.55 17.53 35.28
C PRO A 499 13.06 17.37 34.92
N SER A 500 12.25 18.33 35.31
CA SER A 500 10.83 18.43 34.90
C SER A 500 10.61 19.38 33.71
N SER A 501 11.65 20.11 33.31
CA SER A 501 11.67 21.05 32.18
C SER A 501 12.13 20.35 30.91
N GLU A 502 11.63 20.77 29.75
CA GLU A 502 12.12 20.28 28.45
C GLU A 502 13.61 20.57 28.22
N ASP A 503 14.14 21.60 28.88
CA ASP A 503 15.54 21.99 28.81
C ASP A 503 16.22 21.91 30.17
N THR A 504 17.43 21.35 30.18
CA THR A 504 18.28 21.22 31.37
C THR A 504 19.74 21.48 31.00
N LYS A 505 20.62 21.48 32.01
CA LYS A 505 22.06 21.71 31.87
C LYS A 505 22.86 20.53 32.39
N ILE A 506 23.89 20.16 31.65
CA ILE A 506 24.92 19.23 32.11
C ILE A 506 26.17 20.04 32.44
N ASN A 507 26.67 19.91 33.66
CA ASN A 507 27.83 20.62 34.16
C ASN A 507 28.98 19.64 34.35
N PHE A 508 30.18 20.05 34.00
CA PHE A 508 31.42 19.31 34.27
C PHE A 508 32.41 20.24 34.95
N ASN A 509 32.91 19.87 36.13
CA ASN A 509 33.90 20.64 36.89
C ASN A 509 35.26 19.93 36.84
N SER A 510 36.29 20.59 36.30
CA SER A 510 37.61 19.99 36.07
C SER A 510 38.40 19.77 37.37
N SER A 511 38.19 20.59 38.39
CA SER A 511 38.87 20.50 39.69
C SER A 511 38.44 19.29 40.51
N THR A 512 37.14 18.96 40.45
CA THR A 512 36.56 17.82 41.17
C THR A 512 36.43 16.57 40.30
N GLY A 513 36.45 16.71 38.98
CA GLY A 513 36.17 15.63 38.04
C GLY A 513 34.70 15.18 38.04
N LEU A 514 33.80 15.98 38.60
CA LEU A 514 32.37 15.68 38.72
C LEU A 514 31.62 16.15 37.47
N ILE A 515 30.82 15.26 36.89
CA ILE A 515 29.81 15.59 35.86
C ILE A 515 28.44 15.49 36.54
N TYR A 516 27.61 16.52 36.46
CA TYR A 516 26.35 16.57 37.20
C TYR A 516 25.27 17.35 36.49
N SER A 517 24.04 16.95 36.76
CA SER A 517 22.80 17.64 36.42
C SER A 517 21.76 17.30 37.50
N ASP A 518 20.56 17.83 37.36
CA ASP A 518 19.47 17.53 38.29
C ASP A 518 19.20 16.00 38.28
N GLY A 519 19.23 15.37 39.45
CA GLY A 519 18.95 13.94 39.60
C GLY A 519 20.07 12.98 39.17
N ILE A 520 21.20 13.44 38.60
CA ILE A 520 22.26 12.52 38.13
C ILE A 520 23.68 13.08 38.30
N GLN A 521 24.59 12.24 38.79
CA GLN A 521 25.99 12.59 39.02
C GLN A 521 26.94 11.46 38.63
N ILE A 522 28.06 11.81 38.01
CA ILE A 522 29.10 10.89 37.56
C ILE A 522 30.46 11.38 38.06
N SER A 523 31.26 10.49 38.63
CA SER A 523 32.63 10.79 39.07
C SER A 523 33.60 9.66 38.73
N GLY A 524 34.89 10.03 38.59
CA GLY A 524 35.98 9.10 38.32
C GLY A 524 35.92 8.45 36.93
N VAL A 525 35.46 9.20 35.92
CA VAL A 525 35.37 8.72 34.53
C VAL A 525 36.77 8.59 33.92
N ARG A 526 37.09 7.41 33.40
CA ARG A 526 38.27 7.14 32.58
C ARG A 526 37.82 6.65 31.21
N GLY A 527 38.49 7.11 30.16
CA GLY A 527 38.20 6.76 28.79
C GLY A 527 39.24 5.84 28.16
N ALA A 528 38.84 5.12 27.13
CA ALA A 528 39.73 4.45 26.18
C ALA A 528 39.40 4.94 24.76
N SER A 529 40.43 4.98 23.89
CA SER A 529 40.26 5.34 22.48
C SER A 529 39.72 4.14 21.71
N LEU A 530 38.64 4.33 20.96
CA LEU A 530 38.14 3.33 20.02
C LEU A 530 39.11 3.19 18.84
N PRO A 531 39.43 1.97 18.39
CA PRO A 531 40.27 1.77 17.22
C PRO A 531 39.66 2.47 16.00
N LYS A 532 40.44 3.32 15.33
CA LYS A 532 40.00 3.99 14.09
C LYS A 532 39.73 2.92 13.03
N LEU A 533 38.46 2.80 12.61
CA LEU A 533 38.11 2.10 11.38
C LEU A 533 38.86 2.77 10.24
N ARG A 534 39.64 2.00 9.45
CA ARG A 534 40.31 2.55 8.25
C ARG A 534 39.23 3.22 7.40
N LYS A 535 39.37 4.52 7.12
CA LYS A 535 38.47 5.26 6.22
C LYS A 535 38.36 4.47 4.92
N ALA A 536 37.25 3.77 4.71
CA ALA A 536 36.87 3.35 3.39
C ALA A 536 36.60 4.64 2.62
N VAL A 537 37.43 4.93 1.62
CA VAL A 537 37.22 6.05 0.72
C VAL A 537 35.93 5.74 -0.05
N LEU A 538 34.80 6.25 0.45
CA LEU A 538 33.55 6.29 -0.29
C LEU A 538 33.73 7.35 -1.37
N TYR A 539 34.02 6.92 -2.59
CA TYR A 539 33.90 7.78 -3.76
C TYR A 539 32.42 8.10 -3.95
N ASN A 540 31.98 9.28 -3.51
CA ASN A 540 30.67 9.80 -3.89
C ASN A 540 30.66 10.02 -5.41
N CYS A 541 29.71 9.37 -6.10
CA CYS A 541 29.31 9.54 -7.50
C CYS A 541 30.34 10.13 -8.48
N VAL A 542 30.87 9.28 -9.37
CA VAL A 542 31.45 9.75 -10.62
C VAL A 542 30.30 9.92 -11.63
N GLU A 543 29.96 11.16 -11.96
CA GLU A 543 29.04 11.45 -13.06
C GLU A 543 29.75 11.16 -14.39
N PHE A 544 29.23 10.21 -15.17
CA PHE A 544 29.76 9.88 -16.48
C PHE A 544 29.32 10.95 -17.49
N VAL A 545 30.25 11.80 -17.91
CA VAL A 545 30.07 12.72 -19.04
C VAL A 545 30.62 12.05 -20.31
N PRO A 546 29.77 11.63 -21.28
CA PRO A 546 30.27 11.00 -22.49
C PRO A 546 30.94 12.04 -23.39
N PHE A 547 32.20 11.80 -23.75
CA PHE A 547 32.89 12.59 -24.78
C PHE A 547 32.44 12.10 -26.17
N PHE A 548 31.45 12.77 -26.77
CA PHE A 548 31.05 12.50 -28.16
C PHE A 548 32.06 13.08 -29.14
N ASN A 549 33.10 12.32 -29.46
CA ASN A 549 33.91 12.58 -30.65
C ASN A 549 33.16 12.08 -31.89
N LYS A 550 32.88 12.98 -32.82
CA LYS A 550 32.34 12.64 -34.14
C LYS A 550 33.28 11.67 -34.86
N VAL A 551 32.67 10.75 -35.61
CA VAL A 551 33.26 9.76 -36.52
C VAL A 551 33.59 8.40 -35.88
N TYR A 552 32.64 7.45 -35.93
CA TYR A 552 32.73 6.23 -36.76
C TYR A 552 31.44 5.38 -36.68
N LYS A 553 31.09 4.77 -37.82
CA LYS A 553 29.87 3.97 -38.08
C LYS A 553 29.88 2.60 -37.37
N VAL A 554 28.72 2.28 -36.80
CA VAL A 554 28.04 0.97 -36.60
C VAL A 554 28.82 -0.32 -36.87
N ARG A 555 28.85 -1.23 -35.88
CA ARG A 555 28.55 -2.67 -36.05
C ARG A 555 28.21 -3.36 -34.72
N GLY A 556 26.97 -3.84 -34.63
CA GLY A 556 26.59 -5.16 -34.09
C GLY A 556 26.90 -5.54 -32.64
N SER A 557 25.82 -5.71 -31.86
CA SER A 557 25.56 -6.82 -30.93
C SER A 557 26.51 -7.06 -29.74
N LYS A 558 26.01 -6.90 -28.51
CA LYS A 558 25.51 -8.01 -27.65
C LYS A 558 25.09 -7.49 -26.26
N MET A 559 24.17 -8.27 -25.69
CA MET A 559 23.56 -8.21 -24.36
C MET A 559 24.53 -8.60 -23.22
N CYS A 560 24.04 -8.39 -21.98
CA CYS A 560 24.48 -8.90 -20.67
C CYS A 560 25.57 -8.10 -19.95
N LEU A 561 25.50 -7.83 -18.64
CA LEU A 561 24.74 -8.39 -17.49
C LEU A 561 24.18 -7.27 -16.61
#